data_AF-A0A8H4UZF6-F1
#
_entry.id   AF-A0A8H4UZF6-F1
#
_cell.length_a   1.000
_cell.length_b   1.000
_cell.length_c   1.000
_cell.angle_alpha   90.00
_cell.angle_beta   90.00
_cell.angle_gamma   90.00
#
_symmetry.space_group_name_H-M   'P 1'
#
loop_
_entity.id
_entity.type
_entity.pdbx_description
1 polymer ?
#
loop_
_entity_poly.entity_id
_entity_poly.type
_entity_poly.pdbx_seq_one_letter_code
_entity_poly.pdbx_strand_id
1 'polypeptide(L)'
;FEDRELEPFIKPICDLFLEAFELNRGNNWLRGRAVVVVLHQLLGGTIERKVRDSAKSLIQDDNLLRYLNLAKDTMWPGGVMRKPVVRTPSQKSKSKNEASFMLAALIPDLAGNVVGRANAQAASRKIYDILNNPHLNAHLVFTILDEIVLVLFGGTDPGRSRQQSTV
;
A
#
# COMPACT_ATOMS: atom_id res chain seq x y z
N PHE A 1 -0.91 -26.97 19.00
CA PHE A 1 -0.23 -26.04 18.08
C PHE A 1 -0.72 -24.66 18.45
N GLU A 2 0.04 -23.95 19.28
CA GLU A 2 -0.32 -22.63 19.76
C GLU A 2 -0.53 -21.70 18.55
N ASP A 3 -1.76 -21.19 18.42
CA ASP A 3 -2.01 -19.96 17.70
C ASP A 3 -1.15 -18.89 18.39
N ARG A 4 0.11 -18.73 17.93
CA ARG A 4 0.90 -17.54 18.22
C ARG A 4 0.02 -16.37 17.79
N GLU A 5 -0.55 -15.65 18.75
CA GLU A 5 -1.28 -14.41 18.48
C GLU A 5 -0.38 -13.56 17.60
N LEU A 6 -0.75 -13.45 16.33
CA LEU A 6 0.06 -12.77 15.35
C LEU A 6 0.15 -11.31 15.78
N GLU A 7 1.36 -10.77 15.85
CA GLU A 7 1.58 -9.40 16.32
C GLU A 7 0.70 -8.43 15.53
N PRO A 8 -0.11 -7.58 16.21
CA PRO A 8 -1.04 -6.68 15.53
C PRO A 8 -0.32 -5.72 14.60
N PHE A 9 -0.58 -5.80 13.29
CA PHE A 9 0.04 -4.94 12.27
C PHE A 9 -0.84 -3.75 11.87
N ILE A 10 -1.91 -3.47 12.63
CA ILE A 10 -2.81 -2.35 12.38
C ILE A 10 -2.12 -0.99 12.54
N LYS A 11 -1.13 -0.90 13.43
CA LYS A 11 -0.44 0.35 13.75
C LYS A 11 0.21 0.99 12.50
N PRO A 12 1.03 0.28 11.70
CA PRO A 12 1.54 0.79 10.42
C PRO A 12 0.46 1.32 9.46
N ILE A 13 -0.71 0.69 9.41
CA ILE A 13 -1.83 1.13 8.56
C ILE A 13 -2.41 2.46 9.06
N CYS A 14 -2.58 2.59 10.38
CA CYS A 14 -3.01 3.83 11.01
C CYS A 14 -2.00 4.95 10.76
N ASP A 15 -0.70 4.68 10.95
CA ASP A 15 0.36 5.68 10.77
C ASP A 15 0.41 6.17 9.31
N LEU A 16 0.30 5.26 8.34
CA LEU A 16 0.19 5.61 6.92
C LEU A 16 -1.03 6.50 6.65
N PHE A 17 -2.19 6.17 7.23
CA PHE A 17 -3.40 6.97 7.07
C PHE A 17 -3.24 8.38 7.64
N LEU A 18 -2.69 8.50 8.85
CA LEU A 18 -2.45 9.80 9.48
C LEU A 18 -1.48 10.67 8.69
N GLU A 19 -0.41 10.08 8.15
CA GLU A 19 0.58 10.81 7.34
C GLU A 19 0.02 11.20 5.97
N ALA A 20 -0.73 10.30 5.32
CA ALA A 20 -1.36 10.56 4.03
C ALA A 20 -2.31 11.76 4.11
N PHE A 21 -3.14 11.82 5.16
CA PHE A 21 -4.13 12.88 5.36
C PHE A 21 -3.65 14.05 6.25
N GLU A 22 -2.40 14.02 6.72
CA GLU A 22 -1.79 15.05 7.57
C GLU A 22 -2.58 15.37 8.85
N LEU A 23 -3.16 14.33 9.47
CA LEU A 23 -4.06 14.49 10.62
C LEU A 23 -3.32 14.71 11.95
N ASN A 24 -2.00 14.60 11.96
CA ASN A 24 -1.16 14.86 13.14
C ASN A 24 -0.50 16.27 13.11
N ARG A 25 -0.89 17.15 12.17
CA ARG A 25 -0.30 18.49 12.01
C ARG A 25 -1.32 19.59 12.35
N GLY A 26 -0.84 20.62 13.05
CA GLY A 26 -1.63 21.82 13.36
C GLY A 26 -2.94 21.53 14.11
N ASN A 27 -4.04 22.14 13.68
CA ASN A 27 -5.35 22.03 14.35
C ASN A 27 -6.10 20.71 14.06
N ASN A 28 -5.49 19.76 13.32
CA ASN A 28 -6.13 18.48 12.99
C ASN A 28 -5.91 17.39 14.06
N TRP A 29 -5.12 17.67 15.09
CA TRP A 29 -4.71 16.69 16.11
C TRP A 29 -5.90 15.94 16.75
N LEU A 30 -7.03 16.61 16.99
CA LEU A 30 -8.23 15.97 17.54
C LEU A 30 -8.89 15.00 16.54
N ARG A 31 -8.95 15.37 15.25
CA ARG A 31 -9.44 14.49 14.18
C ARG A 31 -8.51 13.28 14.01
N GLY A 32 -7.20 13.51 14.05
CA GLY A 32 -6.19 12.44 14.06
C GLY A 32 -6.39 11.48 15.22
N ARG A 33 -6.61 12.00 16.44
CA ARG A 33 -6.89 11.17 17.62
C ARG A 33 -8.17 10.34 17.46
N ALA A 34 -9.25 10.95 16.96
CA ALA A 34 -10.51 10.26 16.73
C ALA A 34 -10.34 9.11 15.71
N VAL A 35 -9.65 9.36 14.59
CA VAL A 35 -9.33 8.33 13.59
C VAL A 35 -8.51 7.19 14.19
N VAL A 36 -7.48 7.49 14.98
CA VAL A 36 -6.68 6.45 15.66
C VAL A 36 -7.54 5.60 16.57
N VAL A 37 -8.42 6.21 17.35
CA VAL A 37 -9.32 5.45 18.24
C VAL A 37 -10.24 4.55 17.41
N VAL A 38 -10.86 5.07 16.35
CA VAL A 38 -11.75 4.27 15.50
C VAL A 38 -11.00 3.13 14.81
N LEU A 39 -9.88 3.41 14.13
CA LEU A 39 -9.14 2.41 13.37
C LEU A 39 -8.47 1.35 14.26
N HIS A 40 -7.85 1.78 15.36
CA HIS A 40 -7.10 0.87 16.23
C HIS A 40 -8.01 0.17 17.25
N GLN A 41 -8.84 0.93 17.97
CA GLN A 41 -9.59 0.40 19.12
C GLN A 41 -10.92 -0.24 18.69
N LEU A 42 -11.62 0.36 17.72
CA LEU A 42 -12.94 -0.14 17.31
C LEU A 42 -12.85 -1.13 16.14
N LEU A 43 -11.94 -0.87 15.20
CA LEU A 43 -11.84 -1.63 13.96
C LEU A 43 -10.57 -2.48 13.86
N GLY A 44 -9.68 -2.47 14.85
CA GLY A 44 -8.37 -3.12 14.75
C GLY A 44 -8.46 -4.59 14.38
N GLY A 45 -9.24 -5.37 15.15
CA GLY A 45 -9.45 -6.79 14.85
C GLY A 45 -10.19 -7.06 13.54
N THR A 46 -11.14 -6.18 13.16
CA THR A 46 -11.89 -6.31 11.90
C THR A 46 -11.01 -6.04 10.68
N ILE A 47 -10.19 -4.98 10.73
CA ILE A 47 -9.25 -4.63 9.66
C ILE A 47 -8.20 -5.73 9.54
N GLU A 48 -7.65 -6.19 10.66
CA GLU A 48 -6.67 -7.27 10.66
C GLU A 48 -7.24 -8.54 10.01
N ARG A 49 -8.41 -9.00 10.45
CA ARG A 49 -9.08 -10.15 9.84
C ARG A 49 -9.28 -9.93 8.34
N LYS A 50 -9.83 -8.77 7.95
CA LYS A 50 -10.11 -8.47 6.54
C LYS A 50 -8.85 -8.45 5.68
N VAL A 51 -7.76 -7.87 6.17
CA VAL A 51 -6.47 -7.85 5.44
C VAL A 51 -5.90 -9.26 5.34
N ARG A 52 -5.91 -10.06 6.41
CA ARG A 52 -5.45 -11.45 6.38
C ARG A 52 -6.27 -12.31 5.41
N ASP A 53 -7.60 -12.19 5.45
CA ASP A 53 -8.49 -12.92 4.55
C ASP A 53 -8.27 -12.50 3.09
N SER A 54 -8.04 -11.21 2.85
CA SER A 54 -7.76 -10.69 1.51
C SER A 54 -6.40 -11.19 1.02
N ALA A 55 -5.37 -11.17 1.85
CA ALA A 55 -4.05 -11.72 1.51
C ALA A 55 -4.12 -13.22 1.20
N LYS A 56 -4.81 -14.00 2.06
CA LYS A 56 -5.05 -15.42 1.81
C LYS A 56 -5.76 -15.64 0.49
N SER A 57 -6.83 -14.88 0.22
CA SER A 57 -7.57 -14.97 -1.03
C SER A 57 -6.67 -14.68 -2.23
N LEU A 58 -5.84 -13.63 -2.18
CA LEU A 58 -4.91 -13.29 -3.26
C LEU A 58 -3.85 -14.38 -3.52
N ILE A 59 -3.46 -15.15 -2.50
CA ILE A 59 -2.40 -16.16 -2.58
C ILE A 59 -2.98 -17.58 -2.83
N GLN A 60 -4.30 -17.74 -2.91
CA GLN A 60 -4.92 -19.02 -3.29
C GLN A 60 -4.42 -19.50 -4.65
N ASP A 61 -4.25 -20.82 -4.78
CA ASP A 61 -3.67 -21.48 -5.96
C ASP A 61 -4.31 -21.02 -7.28
N ASP A 62 -5.64 -20.90 -7.32
CA ASP A 62 -6.36 -20.43 -8.51
C ASP A 62 -5.99 -19.00 -8.90
N ASN A 63 -5.84 -18.10 -7.92
CA ASN A 63 -5.43 -16.71 -8.17
C ASN A 63 -3.97 -16.64 -8.58
N LEU A 64 -3.10 -17.45 -7.97
CA LEU A 64 -1.70 -17.52 -8.33
C LEU A 64 -1.52 -18.04 -9.76
N LEU A 65 -2.23 -19.10 -10.14
CA LEU A 65 -2.28 -19.59 -11.53
C LEU A 65 -2.80 -18.53 -12.49
N ARG A 66 -3.86 -17.79 -12.10
CA ARG A 66 -4.38 -16.68 -12.90
C ARG A 66 -3.34 -15.57 -13.08
N TYR A 67 -2.62 -15.19 -12.02
CA TYR A 67 -1.56 -14.18 -12.11
C TYR A 67 -0.37 -14.65 -12.95
N LEU A 68 0.03 -15.91 -12.82
CA LEU A 68 1.07 -16.51 -13.66
C LEU A 68 0.67 -16.53 -15.12
N ASN A 69 -0.58 -16.93 -15.44
CA ASN A 69 -1.09 -16.90 -16.80
C ASN A 69 -1.15 -15.46 -17.34
N LEU A 70 -1.64 -14.51 -16.53
CA LEU A 70 -1.66 -13.09 -16.91
C LEU A 70 -0.24 -12.57 -17.19
N ALA A 71 0.72 -12.89 -16.33
CA ALA A 71 2.11 -12.50 -16.51
C ALA A 71 2.70 -13.14 -17.78
N LYS A 72 2.48 -14.45 -17.97
CA LYS A 72 2.90 -15.20 -19.15
C LYS A 72 2.33 -14.59 -20.43
N ASP A 73 1.04 -14.33 -20.48
CA ASP A 73 0.37 -13.82 -21.67
C ASP A 73 0.73 -12.34 -21.94
N THR A 74 1.02 -11.57 -20.89
CA THR A 74 1.44 -10.18 -21.01
C THR A 74 2.89 -10.05 -21.51
N MET A 75 3.78 -10.91 -21.01
CA MET A 75 5.21 -10.88 -21.32
C MET A 75 5.58 -11.72 -22.56
N TRP A 76 4.90 -12.86 -22.77
CA TRP A 76 5.11 -13.80 -23.89
C TRP A 76 3.80 -14.16 -24.60
N PRO A 77 3.10 -13.18 -25.22
CA PRO A 77 1.91 -13.48 -26.01
C PRO A 77 2.25 -14.48 -27.13
N GLY A 78 1.61 -15.65 -27.12
CA GLY A 78 1.90 -16.72 -28.08
C GLY A 78 3.30 -17.34 -27.94
N GLY A 79 3.94 -17.22 -26.77
CA GLY A 79 5.27 -17.79 -26.48
C GLY A 79 6.45 -16.93 -26.93
N VAL A 80 6.21 -15.78 -27.56
CA VAL A 80 7.26 -14.85 -28.01
C VAL A 80 7.32 -13.66 -27.08
N MET A 81 8.52 -13.33 -26.60
CA MET A 81 8.71 -12.17 -25.71
C MET A 81 8.21 -10.89 -26.39
N ARG A 82 7.30 -10.20 -25.70
CA ARG A 82 6.70 -8.96 -26.17
C ARG A 82 7.76 -7.87 -26.29
N LYS A 83 7.82 -7.22 -27.46
CA LYS A 83 8.64 -6.01 -27.62
C LYS A 83 8.06 -4.87 -26.76
N PRO A 84 8.88 -4.18 -25.96
CA PRO A 84 8.40 -3.10 -25.10
C PRO A 84 7.86 -1.95 -25.96
N VAL A 85 6.56 -1.69 -25.87
CA VAL A 85 5.95 -0.52 -26.51
C VAL A 85 6.16 0.67 -25.58
N VAL A 86 7.09 1.55 -25.93
CA VAL A 86 7.37 2.75 -25.14
C VAL A 86 6.24 3.74 -25.34
N ARG A 87 5.55 4.10 -24.25
CA ARG A 87 4.49 5.11 -24.26
C ARG A 87 5.05 6.48 -24.67
N THR A 88 4.34 7.18 -25.57
CA THR A 88 4.73 8.53 -25.98
C THR A 88 4.56 9.54 -24.84
N PRO A 89 5.26 10.69 -24.87
CA PRO A 89 5.07 11.74 -23.86
C PRO A 89 3.62 12.20 -23.72
N SER A 90 2.90 12.31 -24.85
CA SER A 90 1.47 12.65 -24.87
C SER A 90 0.61 11.58 -24.17
N GLN A 91 0.84 10.29 -24.45
CA GLN A 91 0.13 9.20 -23.79
C GLN A 91 0.40 9.13 -22.28
N LYS A 92 1.63 9.46 -21.86
CA LYS A 92 1.99 9.54 -20.43
C LYS A 92 1.29 10.72 -19.76
N SER A 93 1.32 11.90 -20.39
CA SER A 93 0.66 13.10 -19.89
C SER A 93 -0.86 12.92 -19.78
N LYS A 94 -1.48 12.34 -20.80
CA LYS A 94 -2.93 12.05 -20.80
C LYS A 94 -3.34 11.18 -19.60
N SER A 95 -2.69 10.02 -19.41
CA SER A 95 -3.04 9.15 -18.28
C SER A 95 -2.69 9.76 -16.92
N LYS A 96 -1.66 10.60 -16.84
CA LYS A 96 -1.34 11.38 -15.63
C LYS A 96 -2.47 12.35 -15.27
N ASN A 97 -2.98 13.10 -16.25
CA ASN A 97 -4.07 14.04 -16.03
C ASN A 97 -5.38 13.32 -15.65
N GLU A 98 -5.71 12.23 -16.34
CA GLU A 98 -6.87 11.40 -16.00
C GLU A 98 -6.77 10.84 -14.58
N ALA A 99 -5.61 10.29 -14.19
CA ALA A 99 -5.40 9.77 -12.84
C ALA A 99 -5.48 10.86 -11.77
N SER A 100 -4.87 12.03 -12.01
CA SER A 100 -4.93 13.18 -11.10
C SER A 100 -6.37 13.65 -10.88
N PHE A 101 -7.14 13.79 -11.97
CA PHE A 101 -8.55 14.16 -11.90
C PHE A 101 -9.38 13.14 -11.11
N MET A 102 -9.21 11.85 -11.41
CA MET A 102 -9.93 10.78 -10.72
C MET A 102 -9.60 10.74 -9.23
N LEU A 103 -8.33 10.86 -8.85
CA LEU A 103 -7.93 10.89 -7.44
C LEU A 103 -8.45 12.13 -6.71
N ALA A 104 -8.44 13.29 -7.38
CA ALA A 104 -8.99 14.53 -6.84
C ALA A 104 -10.50 14.48 -6.62
N ALA A 105 -11.23 13.64 -7.36
CA ALA A 105 -12.66 13.40 -7.16
C ALA A 105 -12.93 12.31 -6.10
N LEU A 106 -12.31 11.14 -6.25
CA LEU A 106 -12.62 9.95 -5.45
C LEU A 106 -12.16 10.06 -4.00
N ILE A 107 -10.97 10.58 -3.74
CA ILE A 107 -10.42 10.61 -2.37
C ILE A 107 -11.24 11.54 -1.46
N PRO A 108 -11.61 12.78 -1.88
CA PRO A 108 -12.52 13.61 -1.08
C PRO A 108 -13.92 13.05 -0.91
N ASP A 109 -14.44 12.31 -1.90
CA ASP A 109 -15.75 11.68 -1.79
C ASP A 109 -15.76 10.56 -0.74
N LEU A 110 -14.75 9.69 -0.77
CA LEU A 110 -14.63 8.56 0.15
C LEU A 110 -14.23 8.96 1.58
N ALA A 111 -13.27 9.87 1.72
CA ALA A 111 -12.64 10.16 3.01
C ALA A 111 -12.98 11.55 3.57
N GLY A 112 -13.52 12.46 2.76
CA GLY A 112 -13.65 13.88 3.11
C GLY A 112 -14.52 14.15 4.35
N ASN A 113 -15.53 13.31 4.60
CA ASN A 113 -16.38 13.42 5.80
C ASN A 113 -15.64 13.05 7.09
N VAL A 114 -14.62 12.18 7.01
CA VAL A 114 -13.87 11.69 8.16
C VAL A 114 -12.66 12.58 8.45
N VAL A 115 -11.92 12.93 7.40
CA VAL A 115 -10.62 13.61 7.52
C VAL A 115 -10.68 15.11 7.23
N GLY A 116 -11.80 15.58 6.68
CA GLY A 116 -11.97 16.93 6.15
C GLY A 116 -11.63 17.01 4.66
N ARG A 117 -12.46 17.74 3.88
CA ARG A 117 -12.30 17.84 2.43
C ARG A 117 -10.96 18.45 2.00
N ALA A 118 -10.47 19.46 2.72
CA ALA A 118 -9.17 20.08 2.42
C ALA A 118 -8.01 19.08 2.59
N ASN A 119 -7.99 18.34 3.70
CA ASN A 119 -7.02 17.28 3.94
C ASN A 119 -7.11 16.16 2.90
N ALA A 120 -8.32 15.76 2.50
CA ALA A 120 -8.51 14.75 1.48
C ALA A 120 -8.02 15.21 0.09
N GLN A 121 -8.21 16.49 -0.26
CA GLN A 121 -7.66 17.06 -1.49
C GLN A 121 -6.13 17.22 -1.45
N ALA A 122 -5.56 17.51 -0.29
CA ALA A 122 -4.10 17.54 -0.14
C ALA A 122 -3.51 16.12 -0.25
N ALA A 123 -4.15 15.15 0.40
CA ALA A 123 -3.79 13.75 0.35
C ALA A 123 -3.85 13.19 -1.08
N SER A 124 -4.89 13.53 -1.85
CA SER A 124 -5.01 13.05 -3.23
C SER A 124 -3.85 13.51 -4.12
N ARG A 125 -3.44 14.78 -4.00
CA ARG A 125 -2.26 15.33 -4.70
C ARG A 125 -0.98 14.65 -4.23
N LYS A 126 -0.78 14.51 -2.92
CA LYS A 126 0.39 13.85 -2.33
C LYS A 126 0.52 12.41 -2.82
N ILE A 127 -0.55 11.62 -2.76
CA ILE A 127 -0.58 10.23 -3.22
C ILE A 127 -0.27 10.17 -4.72
N TYR A 128 -0.88 11.07 -5.52
CA TYR A 128 -0.59 11.17 -6.95
C TYR A 128 0.90 11.43 -7.21
N ASP A 129 1.51 12.38 -6.51
CA ASP A 129 2.92 12.74 -6.69
C ASP A 129 3.87 11.60 -6.28
N ILE A 130 3.59 10.93 -5.15
CA ILE A 130 4.35 9.77 -4.67
C ILE A 130 4.29 8.64 -5.70
N LEU A 131 3.10 8.28 -6.17
CA LEU A 131 2.91 7.21 -7.15
C LEU A 131 3.49 7.53 -8.52
N ASN A 132 3.73 8.81 -8.84
CA ASN A 132 4.37 9.23 -10.08
C ASN A 132 5.89 9.44 -9.96
N ASN A 133 6.49 9.17 -8.80
CA ASN A 133 7.93 9.27 -8.59
C ASN A 133 8.63 7.93 -8.88
N PRO A 134 9.37 7.81 -10.00
CA PRO A 134 9.99 6.54 -10.39
C PRO A 134 11.06 6.07 -9.40
N HIS A 135 11.76 6.99 -8.73
CA HIS A 135 12.81 6.63 -7.77
C HIS A 135 12.21 6.06 -6.49
N LEU A 136 11.16 6.70 -5.95
CA LEU A 136 10.46 6.20 -4.78
C LEU A 136 9.78 4.85 -5.07
N ASN A 137 9.15 4.72 -6.23
CA ASN A 137 8.52 3.46 -6.63
C ASN A 137 9.53 2.33 -6.83
N ALA A 138 10.68 2.60 -7.45
CA ALA A 138 11.74 1.61 -7.59
C ALA A 138 12.26 1.18 -6.22
N HIS A 139 12.55 2.13 -5.33
CA HIS A 139 12.96 1.83 -3.97
C HIS A 139 11.92 0.96 -3.25
N LEU A 140 10.63 1.35 -3.29
CA LEU A 140 9.53 0.58 -2.68
C LEU A 140 9.48 -0.85 -3.21
N VAL A 141 9.56 -1.04 -4.53
CA VAL A 141 9.53 -2.38 -5.14
C VAL A 141 10.74 -3.22 -4.71
N PHE A 142 11.94 -2.64 -4.68
CA PHE A 142 13.13 -3.35 -4.22
C PHE A 142 13.09 -3.67 -2.73
N THR A 143 12.58 -2.76 -1.89
CA THR A 143 12.38 -3.04 -0.46
C THR A 143 11.40 -4.19 -0.25
N ILE A 144 10.27 -4.22 -0.97
CA ILE A 144 9.30 -5.33 -0.88
C ILE A 144 9.94 -6.64 -1.36
N LEU A 145 10.70 -6.59 -2.45
CA LEU A 145 11.38 -7.77 -2.99
C LEU A 145 12.42 -8.32 -1.99
N ASP A 146 13.20 -7.44 -1.36
CA ASP A 146 14.21 -7.80 -0.37
C ASP A 146 13.56 -8.51 0.83
N GLU A 147 12.45 -7.97 1.36
CA GLU A 147 11.68 -8.61 2.43
C GLU A 147 11.14 -9.99 2.03
N ILE A 148 10.63 -10.14 0.79
CA ILE A 148 10.15 -11.44 0.28
C ILE A 148 11.30 -12.44 0.18
N VAL A 149 12.44 -12.04 -0.39
CA VAL A 149 13.63 -12.88 -0.52
C VAL A 149 14.13 -13.29 0.86
N LEU A 150 14.17 -12.35 1.82
CA LEU A 150 14.58 -12.59 3.19
C LEU A 150 13.70 -13.64 3.87
N VAL A 151 12.38 -13.53 3.73
CA VAL A 151 11.42 -14.51 4.28
C VAL A 151 11.54 -15.88 3.61
N LEU A 152 11.70 -15.93 2.28
CA LEU A 152 11.77 -17.20 1.54
C LEU A 152 13.06 -17.98 1.79
N PHE A 153 14.18 -17.28 1.94
CA PHE A 153 15.50 -17.91 2.08
C PHE A 153 16.04 -17.87 3.51
N GLY A 154 15.24 -17.41 4.48
CA GLY A 154 15.60 -17.41 5.90
C GLY A 154 16.77 -16.49 6.24
N GLY A 155 16.93 -15.39 5.50
CA GLY A 155 17.97 -14.41 5.78
C GLY A 155 17.75 -13.79 7.16
N THR A 156 18.64 -14.05 8.10
CA THR A 156 18.63 -13.32 9.37
C THR A 156 19.05 -11.88 9.10
N ASP A 157 18.12 -10.94 9.21
CA ASP A 157 18.44 -9.51 9.25
C ASP A 157 19.31 -9.25 10.50
N PRO A 158 20.61 -8.88 10.34
CA PRO A 158 21.47 -8.58 11.48
C PRO A 158 20.98 -7.38 12.30
N GLY A 159 20.08 -6.54 11.75
CA GLY A 159 19.47 -5.41 12.43
C GLY A 159 18.38 -5.80 13.44
N ARG A 160 17.58 -6.82 13.14
CA ARG A 160 16.45 -7.25 13.99
C ARG A 160 16.90 -8.00 15.25
N SER A 161 18.05 -8.68 15.20
CA SER A 161 18.67 -9.33 16.36
C SER A 161 19.19 -8.36 17.43
N ARG A 162 19.38 -7.07 17.13
CA ARG A 162 19.84 -6.08 18.11
C ARG A 162 18.75 -5.50 19.00
N GLN A 163 17.47 -5.59 18.61
CA GLN A 163 16.36 -5.07 19.43
C GLN A 163 15.79 -6.10 20.42
N GLN A 164 16.07 -7.39 20.24
CA GLN A 164 15.60 -8.43 21.17
C GLN A 164 16.55 -8.67 22.37
N SER A 165 17.74 -8.07 22.39
CA SER A 165 18.72 -8.24 23.48
C SER A 165 18.72 -7.13 24.53
N THR A 166 17.73 -6.22 24.50
CA THR A 166 17.58 -5.14 25.49
C THR A 166 16.20 -5.13 26.15
N VAL A 167 15.68 -6.32 26.47
CA VAL A 167 14.66 -6.48 27.52
C VAL A 167 15.23 -7.38 28.60
#